data_AF-A0A5D0XJ61-F1
#
_entry.id   AF-A0A5D0XJ61-F1
#
_cell.length_a   1.000
_cell.length_b   1.000
_cell.length_c   1.000
_cell.angle_alpha   90.00
_cell.angle_beta   90.00
_cell.angle_gamma   90.00
#
_symmetry.space_group_name_H-M   'P 1'
#
loop_
_entity.id
_entity.type
_entity.pdbx_description
1 polymer ?
#
loop_
_entity_poly.entity_id
_entity_poly.type
_entity_poly.pdbx_seq_one_letter_code
_entity_poly.pdbx_strand_id
1 'polypeptide(L)'
;MMLFGLNGNGKSSFAQRMMYSMAARGIAPAIFDPIKNEHGQAVTRMGGDVIRIGPNSVHKINLLDLGALGDAGKSIGGTLGAEMRQQAIAKVVDLVTLVVQISRGRPLEDSEDAALAELIRSVLNRFDVPWMGDLLGAFNSPPPEVLHATVSEDATEFRREYRALHKSLNAMLTGPMGALVGNKDSLRLSIGNPGGFCFDTSSIPESNTKLLSAAMLATWTIGFATIDAHYELSRHDPSIYWGGYLAVQDEFWYPMRACEGIIDRADRLGRTNRGLGISELKITHSPKDFLSLPNEKDRATAKGFTERSPLLGLMALSRSDLVDLSDIQPMNAREIDTVASFNAPPSWKPDLDSGGNRLPPPGAGKILLKVNGRVGIAVQTTLTAIERDHHIADARSNTAVRQRPTLLQEEAAP
;
A
#
# COMPACT_ATOMS: atom_id res chain seq x y z
N MET A 1 -13.29 4.37 2.64
CA MET A 1 -14.06 3.12 2.84
C MET A 1 -13.12 2.05 3.33
N MET A 2 -13.52 1.26 4.32
CA MET A 2 -12.86 0.00 4.66
C MET A 2 -13.70 -1.16 4.15
N LEU A 3 -13.07 -2.07 3.43
CA LEU A 3 -13.69 -3.26 2.85
C LEU A 3 -13.16 -4.49 3.60
N PHE A 4 -14.07 -5.21 4.24
CA PHE A 4 -13.79 -6.47 4.94
C PHE A 4 -14.42 -7.64 4.19
N GLY A 5 -13.71 -8.78 4.11
CA GLY A 5 -14.26 -10.00 3.55
C GLY A 5 -13.23 -11.12 3.44
N LEU A 6 -13.68 -12.36 3.60
CA LEU A 6 -12.83 -13.54 3.44
C LEU A 6 -12.35 -13.71 1.98
N ASN A 7 -11.35 -14.55 1.77
CA ASN A 7 -10.81 -14.82 0.44
C ASN A 7 -11.82 -15.53 -0.47
N GLY A 8 -11.76 -15.21 -1.77
CA GLY A 8 -12.65 -15.78 -2.78
C GLY A 8 -14.05 -15.13 -2.91
N ASN A 9 -14.35 -14.07 -2.14
CA ASN A 9 -15.69 -13.45 -2.16
C ASN A 9 -15.84 -12.28 -3.15
N GLY A 10 -14.81 -11.96 -3.93
CA GLY A 10 -14.86 -10.91 -4.96
C GLY A 10 -14.48 -9.50 -4.47
N LYS A 11 -13.66 -9.37 -3.41
CA LYS A 11 -13.13 -8.08 -2.93
C LYS A 11 -12.41 -7.31 -4.05
N SER A 12 -11.51 -8.00 -4.73
CA SER A 12 -10.68 -7.46 -5.81
C SER A 12 -11.53 -7.10 -7.03
N SER A 13 -12.55 -7.90 -7.35
CA SER A 13 -13.51 -7.60 -8.42
C SER A 13 -14.33 -6.36 -8.09
N PHE A 14 -14.78 -6.21 -6.85
CA PHE A 14 -15.47 -5.00 -6.39
C PHE A 14 -14.55 -3.78 -6.42
N ALA A 15 -13.30 -3.91 -5.99
CA ALA A 15 -12.31 -2.84 -6.06
C ALA A 15 -12.04 -2.40 -7.51
N GLN A 16 -11.86 -3.34 -8.45
CA GLN A 16 -11.73 -3.02 -9.87
C GLN A 16 -12.98 -2.33 -10.42
N ARG A 17 -14.18 -2.81 -10.06
CA ARG A 17 -15.45 -2.18 -10.46
C ARG A 17 -15.52 -0.71 -10.02
N MET A 18 -15.08 -0.43 -8.80
CA MET A 18 -14.96 0.93 -8.27
C MET A 18 -13.90 1.73 -9.03
N MET A 19 -12.74 1.15 -9.31
CA MET A 19 -11.68 1.80 -10.11
C MET A 19 -12.19 2.24 -11.48
N TYR A 20 -12.77 1.34 -12.28
CA TYR A 20 -13.31 1.68 -13.60
C TYR A 20 -14.41 2.75 -13.51
N SER A 21 -15.29 2.63 -12.51
CA SER A 21 -16.40 3.58 -12.31
C SER A 21 -15.90 4.97 -11.94
N MET A 22 -14.85 5.07 -11.13
CA MET A 22 -14.23 6.33 -10.74
C MET A 22 -13.42 6.93 -11.90
N ALA A 23 -12.63 6.12 -12.60
CA ALA A 23 -11.85 6.54 -13.78
C ALA A 23 -12.76 7.12 -14.88
N ALA A 24 -13.92 6.49 -15.14
CA ALA A 24 -14.92 6.98 -16.09
C ALA A 24 -15.52 8.37 -15.70
N ARG A 25 -15.32 8.82 -14.46
CA ARG A 25 -15.73 10.13 -13.94
C ARG A 25 -14.57 11.12 -13.83
N GLY A 26 -13.40 10.78 -14.36
CA GLY A 26 -12.20 11.60 -14.27
C GLY A 26 -11.40 11.46 -12.98
N ILE A 27 -11.74 10.48 -12.11
CA ILE A 27 -11.00 10.22 -10.87
C ILE A 27 -9.99 9.10 -11.14
N ALA A 28 -8.71 9.43 -11.15
CA ALA A 28 -7.65 8.50 -11.53
C ALA A 28 -7.41 7.41 -10.46
N PRO A 29 -7.05 6.18 -10.83
CA PRO A 29 -6.70 5.14 -9.87
C PRO A 29 -5.28 5.35 -9.28
N ALA A 30 -5.14 5.17 -7.98
CA ALA A 30 -3.84 5.13 -7.28
C ALA A 30 -3.74 3.80 -6.53
N ILE A 31 -3.10 2.81 -7.14
CA ILE A 31 -3.19 1.43 -6.68
C ILE A 31 -1.91 1.00 -5.96
N PHE A 32 -2.10 0.39 -4.79
CA PHE A 32 -1.05 -0.24 -4.01
C PHE A 32 -1.40 -1.72 -3.85
N ASP A 33 -0.81 -2.56 -4.71
CA ASP A 33 -1.18 -3.97 -4.90
C ASP A 33 -0.01 -4.88 -4.52
N PRO A 34 -0.01 -5.39 -3.28
CA PRO A 34 1.23 -5.88 -2.70
C PRO A 34 1.56 -7.34 -3.01
N ILE A 35 0.56 -8.20 -3.20
CA ILE A 35 0.76 -9.66 -3.15
C ILE A 35 0.41 -10.33 -4.48
N LYS A 36 -0.74 -9.99 -5.07
CA LYS A 36 -1.28 -10.77 -6.19
C LYS A 36 -1.24 -10.06 -7.54
N ASN A 37 -0.97 -8.75 -7.56
CA ASN A 37 -1.05 -7.95 -8.78
C ASN A 37 -2.40 -8.14 -9.49
N GLU A 38 -3.47 -8.08 -8.72
CA GLU A 38 -4.84 -8.21 -9.21
C GLU A 38 -5.28 -6.98 -10.00
N HIS A 39 -4.60 -5.84 -9.88
CA HIS A 39 -5.02 -4.57 -10.45
C HIS A 39 -4.10 -4.00 -11.53
N GLY A 40 -2.85 -4.46 -11.64
CA GLY A 40 -1.87 -3.88 -12.57
C GLY A 40 -2.31 -3.94 -14.04
N GLN A 41 -2.90 -5.07 -14.48
CA GLN A 41 -3.41 -5.18 -15.85
C GLN A 41 -4.55 -4.19 -16.13
N ALA A 42 -5.43 -3.95 -15.15
CA ALA A 42 -6.50 -2.97 -15.27
C ALA A 42 -5.93 -1.56 -15.47
N VAL A 43 -4.91 -1.19 -14.70
CA VAL A 43 -4.21 0.10 -14.81
C VAL A 43 -3.51 0.25 -16.16
N THR A 44 -2.77 -0.77 -16.62
CA THR A 44 -2.15 -0.74 -17.96
C THR A 44 -3.19 -0.54 -19.08
N ARG A 45 -4.35 -1.20 -19.00
CA ARG A 45 -5.42 -1.05 -20.00
C ARG A 45 -6.05 0.34 -20.00
N MET A 46 -6.08 1.01 -18.84
CA MET A 46 -6.49 2.41 -18.73
C MET A 46 -5.39 3.39 -19.17
N GLY A 47 -4.21 2.90 -19.59
CA GLY A 47 -3.07 3.74 -19.99
C GLY A 47 -2.24 4.26 -18.81
N GLY A 48 -2.43 3.69 -17.62
CA GLY A 48 -1.71 4.07 -16.40
C GLY A 48 -0.34 3.41 -16.26
N ASP A 49 0.46 3.93 -15.35
CA ASP A 49 1.80 3.44 -15.05
C ASP A 49 1.75 2.21 -14.13
N VAL A 50 2.54 1.17 -14.42
CA VAL A 50 2.68 0.00 -13.54
C VAL A 50 4.14 -0.16 -13.11
N ILE A 51 4.37 0.06 -11.82
CA ILE A 51 5.68 0.17 -11.21
C ILE A 51 5.89 -1.07 -10.35
N ARG A 52 6.66 -2.00 -10.89
CA ARG A 52 7.06 -3.22 -10.18
C ARG A 52 8.14 -2.89 -9.17
N ILE A 53 8.07 -3.41 -7.95
CA ILE A 53 9.06 -3.22 -6.90
C ILE A 53 9.41 -4.58 -6.31
N GLY A 54 10.71 -4.83 -6.11
CA GLY A 54 11.22 -6.05 -5.52
C GLY A 54 12.66 -6.38 -5.97
N PRO A 55 13.22 -7.51 -5.48
CA PRO A 55 14.62 -7.88 -5.73
C PRO A 55 15.03 -7.85 -7.20
N ASN A 56 14.18 -8.42 -8.06
CA ASN A 56 14.45 -8.54 -9.50
C ASN A 56 13.74 -7.48 -10.34
N SER A 57 13.20 -6.42 -9.70
CA SER A 57 12.56 -5.35 -10.44
C SER A 57 13.57 -4.39 -11.07
N VAL A 58 13.22 -3.89 -12.25
CA VAL A 58 13.91 -2.78 -12.93
C VAL A 58 13.69 -1.44 -12.21
N HIS A 59 12.56 -1.26 -11.52
CA HIS A 59 12.34 -0.05 -10.74
C HIS A 59 12.90 -0.23 -9.33
N LYS A 60 13.64 0.78 -8.90
CA LYS A 60 14.21 0.88 -7.56
C LYS A 60 13.73 2.15 -6.88
N ILE A 61 13.72 2.14 -5.55
CA ILE A 61 13.34 3.29 -4.75
C ILE A 61 14.61 3.97 -4.25
N ASN A 62 14.91 5.17 -4.74
CA ASN A 62 15.86 6.03 -4.05
C ASN A 62 15.14 6.69 -2.87
N LEU A 63 15.48 6.27 -1.64
CA LEU A 63 14.84 6.76 -0.42
C LEU A 63 15.11 8.25 -0.15
N LEU A 64 16.17 8.82 -0.72
CA LEU A 64 16.52 10.23 -0.55
C LEU A 64 16.00 11.13 -1.67
N ASP A 65 15.25 10.58 -2.61
CA ASP A 65 14.66 11.38 -3.67
C ASP A 65 13.49 12.21 -3.14
N LEU A 66 13.51 13.52 -3.41
CA LEU A 66 12.40 14.42 -3.10
C LEU A 66 11.14 14.12 -3.93
N GLY A 67 11.30 13.35 -5.01
CA GLY A 67 10.23 12.85 -5.85
C GLY A 67 9.40 13.95 -6.51
N ALA A 68 8.19 13.58 -6.92
CA ALA A 68 7.26 14.47 -7.62
C ALA A 68 6.97 15.77 -6.85
N LEU A 69 6.94 15.73 -5.51
CA LEU A 69 6.68 16.92 -4.69
C LEU A 69 7.85 17.92 -4.74
N GLY A 70 9.09 17.43 -4.70
CA GLY A 70 10.28 18.25 -4.89
C GLY A 70 10.37 18.83 -6.31
N ASP A 71 10.08 18.01 -7.32
CA ASP A 71 10.06 18.42 -8.73
C ASP A 71 8.99 19.49 -8.99
N ALA A 72 7.79 19.32 -8.44
CA ALA A 72 6.71 20.31 -8.49
C ALA A 72 7.09 21.62 -7.79
N GLY A 73 7.67 21.54 -6.59
CA GLY A 73 8.14 22.72 -5.87
C GLY A 73 9.19 23.51 -6.64
N LYS A 74 10.10 22.81 -7.34
CA LYS A 74 11.10 23.44 -8.23
C LYS A 74 10.43 24.12 -9.43
N SER A 75 9.41 23.50 -10.02
CA SER A 75 8.68 24.04 -11.17
C SER A 75 7.84 25.27 -10.81
N ILE A 76 7.18 25.25 -9.65
CA ILE A 76 6.31 26.35 -9.18
C ILE A 76 7.16 27.53 -8.70
N GLY A 77 8.24 27.27 -7.96
CA GLY A 77 9.13 28.30 -7.44
C GLY A 77 8.50 29.21 -6.36
N GLY A 78 9.21 30.28 -6.01
CA GLY A 78 8.75 31.25 -4.99
C GLY A 78 8.61 30.65 -3.58
N THR A 79 7.79 31.31 -2.74
CA THR A 79 7.54 30.87 -1.36
C THR A 79 6.90 29.49 -1.30
N LEU A 80 5.88 29.24 -2.13
CA LEU A 80 5.20 27.95 -2.18
C LEU A 80 6.13 26.83 -2.63
N GLY A 81 6.96 27.06 -3.66
CA GLY A 81 7.94 26.07 -4.09
C GLY A 81 8.95 25.72 -2.99
N ALA A 82 9.36 26.69 -2.17
CA ALA A 82 10.20 26.46 -1.01
C ALA A 82 9.49 25.65 0.09
N GLU A 83 8.22 25.95 0.36
CA GLU A 83 7.38 25.19 1.30
C GLU A 83 7.21 23.73 0.84
N MET A 84 6.92 23.51 -0.44
CA MET A 84 6.82 22.17 -1.03
C MET A 84 8.13 21.40 -0.94
N ARG A 85 9.27 22.07 -1.17
CA ARG A 85 10.60 21.45 -0.97
C ARG A 85 10.79 21.04 0.49
N GLN A 86 10.43 21.88 1.46
CA GLN A 86 10.51 21.54 2.89
C GLN A 86 9.62 20.34 3.24
N GLN A 87 8.41 20.29 2.69
CA GLN A 87 7.51 19.14 2.83
C GLN A 87 8.11 17.86 2.22
N ALA A 88 8.71 17.95 1.03
CA ALA A 88 9.38 16.81 0.39
C ALA A 88 10.56 16.30 1.24
N ILE A 89 11.38 17.20 1.80
CA ILE A 89 12.46 16.85 2.75
C ILE A 89 11.89 16.12 3.97
N ALA A 90 10.81 16.63 4.57
CA ALA A 90 10.18 15.98 5.72
C ALA A 90 9.67 14.57 5.39
N LYS A 91 9.03 14.38 4.23
CA LYS A 91 8.58 13.06 3.76
C LYS A 91 9.75 12.09 3.51
N VAL A 92 10.88 12.59 3.01
CA VAL A 92 12.11 11.78 2.86
C VAL A 92 12.65 11.34 4.22
N VAL A 93 12.71 12.24 5.21
CA VAL A 93 13.11 11.89 6.57
C VAL A 93 12.20 10.79 7.13
N ASP A 94 10.88 10.99 7.06
CA ASP A 94 9.89 10.01 7.53
C ASP A 94 10.05 8.65 6.84
N LEU A 95 10.28 8.66 5.52
CA LEU A 95 10.46 7.45 4.72
C LEU A 95 11.73 6.68 5.11
N VAL A 96 12.87 7.35 5.21
CA VAL A 96 14.13 6.70 5.60
C VAL A 96 14.01 6.14 7.02
N THR A 97 13.52 6.93 7.97
CA THR A 97 13.30 6.50 9.35
C THR A 97 12.37 5.28 9.41
N LEU A 98 11.28 5.30 8.64
CA LEU A 98 10.34 4.18 8.54
C LEU A 98 11.02 2.90 8.06
N VAL A 99 11.77 2.97 6.97
CA VAL A 99 12.43 1.80 6.39
C VAL A 99 13.55 1.29 7.32
N VAL A 100 14.29 2.18 7.98
CA VAL A 100 15.31 1.82 8.98
C VAL A 100 14.68 1.09 10.17
N GLN A 101 13.54 1.58 10.69
CA GLN A 101 12.80 0.95 11.77
C GLN A 101 12.33 -0.47 11.39
N ILE A 102 11.76 -0.64 10.20
CA ILE A 102 11.31 -1.95 9.71
C ILE A 102 12.49 -2.90 9.55
N SER A 103 13.59 -2.42 8.97
CA SER A 103 14.83 -3.19 8.78
C SER A 103 15.36 -3.72 10.11
N ARG A 104 15.54 -2.83 11.10
CA ARG A 104 16.06 -3.19 12.42
C ARG A 104 15.04 -3.94 13.29
N GLY A 105 13.74 -3.79 13.03
CA GLY A 105 12.64 -4.47 13.73
C GLY A 105 12.31 -3.87 15.10
N ARG A 106 12.77 -2.64 15.37
CA ARG A 106 12.48 -1.88 16.59
C ARG A 106 12.52 -0.38 16.30
N PRO A 107 11.82 0.46 17.09
CA PRO A 107 11.90 1.92 16.95
C PRO A 107 13.34 2.48 17.04
N LEU A 108 13.53 3.68 16.52
CA LEU A 108 14.73 4.48 16.78
C LEU A 108 14.58 5.16 18.16
N GLU A 109 15.70 5.41 18.82
CA GLU A 109 15.74 6.29 19.99
C GLU A 109 15.57 7.75 19.56
N ASP A 110 15.06 8.61 20.45
CA ASP A 110 14.81 10.04 20.12
C ASP A 110 16.08 10.75 19.60
N SER A 111 17.24 10.42 20.15
CA SER A 111 18.54 10.92 19.68
C SER A 111 18.92 10.36 18.30
N GLU A 112 18.68 9.07 18.05
CA GLU A 112 18.90 8.44 16.74
C GLU A 112 18.00 9.08 15.67
N ASP A 113 16.74 9.36 16.00
CA ASP A 113 15.78 10.05 15.11
C ASP A 113 16.25 11.46 14.76
N ALA A 114 16.68 12.25 15.76
CA ALA A 114 17.21 13.60 15.53
C ALA A 114 18.49 13.60 14.68
N ALA A 115 19.44 12.70 15.00
CA ALA A 115 20.68 12.56 14.25
C ALA A 115 20.44 12.14 12.79
N LEU A 116 19.54 11.18 12.56
CA LEU A 116 19.19 10.71 11.23
C LEU A 116 18.51 11.82 10.41
N ALA A 117 17.58 12.57 11.00
CA ALA A 117 16.92 13.68 10.34
C ALA A 117 17.93 14.75 9.89
N GLU A 118 18.90 15.10 10.74
CA GLU A 118 19.90 16.11 10.38
C GLU A 118 20.89 15.61 9.33
N LEU A 119 21.34 14.35 9.42
CA LEU A 119 22.13 13.73 8.37
C LEU A 119 21.43 13.76 7.00
N ILE A 120 20.13 13.46 6.96
CA ILE A 120 19.34 13.49 5.73
C ILE A 120 19.26 14.91 5.17
N ARG A 121 18.90 15.90 5.99
CA ARG A 121 18.85 17.32 5.55
C ARG A 121 20.20 17.80 5.03
N SER A 122 21.26 17.45 5.76
CA SER A 122 22.64 17.74 5.42
C SER A 122 23.03 17.19 4.05
N VAL A 123 22.64 15.93 3.75
CA VAL A 123 22.87 15.29 2.44
C VAL A 123 22.02 15.93 1.34
N LEU A 124 20.73 16.15 1.58
CA LEU A 124 19.80 16.76 0.60
C LEU A 124 20.19 18.19 0.19
N ASN A 125 20.96 18.89 1.02
CA ASN A 125 21.47 20.23 0.75
C ASN A 125 22.84 20.24 0.02
N ARG A 126 23.54 19.11 0.00
CA ARG A 126 24.89 18.98 -0.61
C ARG A 126 24.89 18.33 -1.98
N PHE A 127 23.92 17.47 -2.25
CA PHE A 127 23.89 16.66 -3.46
C PHE A 127 22.62 16.94 -4.27
N ASP A 128 22.77 17.04 -5.59
CA ASP A 128 21.63 17.20 -6.50
C ASP A 128 20.81 15.90 -6.63
N VAL A 129 21.50 14.75 -6.63
CA VAL A 129 20.88 13.41 -6.69
C VAL A 129 21.40 12.59 -5.50
N PRO A 130 20.90 12.88 -4.29
CA PRO A 130 21.31 12.19 -3.07
C PRO A 130 20.81 10.75 -3.07
N TRP A 131 21.59 9.84 -2.51
CA TRP A 131 21.19 8.44 -2.32
C TRP A 131 21.78 7.87 -1.02
N MET A 132 21.39 6.66 -0.64
CA MET A 132 21.77 6.06 0.65
C MET A 132 23.29 5.94 0.87
N GLY A 133 24.10 5.85 -0.19
CA GLY A 133 25.56 5.89 -0.08
C GLY A 133 26.10 7.23 0.38
N ASP A 134 25.49 8.35 -0.04
CA ASP A 134 25.87 9.68 0.42
C ASP A 134 25.52 9.87 1.90
N LEU A 135 24.39 9.30 2.34
CA LEU A 135 24.01 9.26 3.76
C LEU A 135 25.01 8.46 4.60
N LEU A 136 25.47 7.31 4.11
CA LEU A 136 26.51 6.54 4.80
C LEU A 136 27.86 7.27 4.79
N GLY A 137 28.18 7.99 3.71
CA GLY A 137 29.35 8.87 3.65
C GLY A 137 29.29 9.98 4.68
N ALA A 138 28.17 10.69 4.76
CA ALA A 138 27.92 11.72 5.77
C ALA A 138 27.94 11.14 7.19
N PHE A 139 27.45 9.93 7.42
CA PHE A 139 27.56 9.29 8.73
C PHE A 139 29.02 9.03 9.14
N ASN A 140 29.84 8.58 8.19
CA ASN A 140 31.25 8.28 8.45
C ASN A 140 32.12 9.54 8.59
N SER A 141 31.74 10.62 7.92
CA SER A 141 32.37 11.93 7.98
C SER A 141 31.31 13.00 8.25
N PRO A 142 30.79 13.07 9.50
CA PRO A 142 29.67 13.92 9.87
C PRO A 142 30.00 15.39 9.61
N PRO A 143 29.14 16.10 8.85
CA PRO A 143 29.33 17.53 8.65
C PRO A 143 29.16 18.35 9.94
N PRO A 144 29.69 19.58 10.00
CA PRO A 144 29.70 20.38 11.23
C PRO A 144 28.32 20.61 11.84
N GLU A 145 27.29 20.81 11.02
CA GLU A 145 25.92 21.00 11.51
C GLU A 145 25.33 19.72 12.13
N VAL A 146 25.74 18.54 11.66
CA VAL A 146 25.34 17.26 12.26
C VAL A 146 26.02 17.11 13.62
N LEU A 147 27.34 17.33 13.70
CA LEU A 147 28.08 17.29 14.98
C LEU A 147 27.50 18.26 16.00
N HIS A 148 27.14 19.47 15.56
CA HIS A 148 26.52 20.48 16.42
C HIS A 148 25.14 20.03 16.91
N ALA A 149 24.28 19.54 16.01
CA ALA A 149 22.94 19.08 16.35
C ALA A 149 22.95 17.88 17.29
N THR A 150 23.98 17.04 17.22
CA THR A 150 24.13 15.84 18.06
C THR A 150 25.01 16.07 19.28
N VAL A 151 25.48 17.30 19.50
CA VAL A 151 26.35 17.68 20.62
C VAL A 151 27.61 16.79 20.71
N SER A 152 28.17 16.42 19.55
CA SER A 152 29.38 15.60 19.45
C SER A 152 30.60 16.48 19.19
N GLU A 153 31.69 16.27 19.92
CA GLU A 153 32.93 17.04 19.77
C GLU A 153 33.62 16.77 18.42
N ASP A 154 33.62 15.51 18.01
CA ASP A 154 34.23 15.06 16.76
C ASP A 154 33.52 13.86 16.12
N ALA A 155 33.98 13.50 14.91
CA ALA A 155 33.46 12.36 14.16
C ALA A 155 33.65 11.00 14.87
N THR A 156 34.65 10.88 15.74
CA THR A 156 34.93 9.63 16.46
C THR A 156 33.93 9.43 17.58
N GLU A 157 33.64 10.49 18.35
CA GLU A 157 32.58 10.49 19.34
C GLU A 157 31.21 10.22 18.72
N PHE A 158 30.85 10.95 17.66
CA PHE A 158 29.58 10.75 16.95
C PHE A 158 29.39 9.28 16.53
N ARG A 159 30.38 8.68 15.86
CA ARG A 159 30.29 7.28 15.41
C ARG A 159 30.23 6.28 16.57
N ARG A 160 30.83 6.61 17.71
CA ARG A 160 30.81 5.76 18.92
C ARG A 160 29.41 5.78 19.55
N GLU A 161 28.82 6.96 19.69
CA GLU A 161 27.49 7.17 20.26
C GLU A 161 26.40 6.54 19.37
N TYR A 162 26.39 6.87 18.08
CA TYR A 162 25.36 6.43 17.12
C TYR A 162 25.70 5.11 16.42
N ARG A 163 26.51 4.25 17.06
CA ARG A 163 26.97 2.98 16.45
C ARG A 163 25.82 2.04 16.06
N ALA A 164 24.72 2.05 16.81
CA ALA A 164 23.55 1.23 16.52
C ALA A 164 22.79 1.71 15.27
N LEU A 165 22.67 3.03 15.10
CA LEU A 165 22.15 3.65 13.89
C LEU A 165 23.05 3.33 12.69
N HIS A 166 24.37 3.46 12.83
CA HIS A 166 25.33 3.13 11.76
C HIS A 166 25.14 1.70 11.24
N LYS A 167 25.03 0.72 12.13
CA LYS A 167 24.78 -0.69 11.77
C LYS A 167 23.48 -0.83 10.97
N SER A 168 22.44 -0.10 11.37
CA SER A 168 21.13 -0.13 10.72
C SER A 168 21.20 0.48 9.31
N LEU A 169 21.88 1.62 9.15
CA LEU A 169 22.11 2.26 7.86
C LEU A 169 22.97 1.40 6.92
N ASN A 170 24.02 0.77 7.44
CA ASN A 170 24.86 -0.11 6.63
C ASN A 170 24.10 -1.36 6.14
N ALA A 171 23.19 -1.90 6.98
CA ALA A 171 22.31 -3.00 6.61
C ALA A 171 21.30 -2.63 5.50
N MET A 172 21.01 -1.34 5.30
CA MET A 172 20.16 -0.89 4.20
C MET A 172 20.79 -1.08 2.82
N LEU A 173 22.12 -0.95 2.72
CA LEU A 173 22.85 -1.10 1.47
C LEU A 173 23.27 -2.55 1.19
N THR A 174 23.64 -3.28 2.24
CA THR A 174 24.25 -4.62 2.12
C THR A 174 23.32 -5.76 2.51
N GLY A 175 22.21 -5.45 3.19
CA GLY A 175 21.27 -6.43 3.71
C GLY A 175 20.07 -6.67 2.79
N PRO A 176 19.06 -7.42 3.27
CA PRO A 176 17.86 -7.77 2.50
C PRO A 176 17.08 -6.57 1.94
N MET A 177 17.24 -5.39 2.55
CA MET A 177 16.60 -4.15 2.10
C MET A 177 17.27 -3.53 0.87
N GLY A 178 18.52 -3.87 0.55
CA GLY A 178 19.21 -3.38 -0.65
C GLY A 178 18.50 -3.79 -1.95
N ALA A 179 17.67 -4.83 -1.91
CA ALA A 179 16.78 -5.21 -3.00
C ALA A 179 15.74 -4.13 -3.37
N LEU A 180 15.30 -3.35 -2.37
CA LEU A 180 14.31 -2.28 -2.49
C LEU A 180 14.96 -0.94 -2.85
N VAL A 181 16.08 -0.66 -2.18
CA VAL A 181 16.77 0.62 -2.26
C VAL A 181 17.60 0.71 -3.54
N GLY A 182 17.30 1.70 -4.36
CA GLY A 182 18.09 2.04 -5.54
C GLY A 182 19.38 2.77 -5.19
N ASN A 183 20.25 2.87 -6.19
CA ASN A 183 21.36 3.80 -6.16
C ASN A 183 20.81 5.22 -6.42
N LYS A 184 21.41 5.96 -7.35
CA LYS A 184 20.89 7.25 -7.79
C LYS A 184 19.66 7.13 -8.68
N ASP A 185 19.38 5.93 -9.18
CA ASP A 185 18.19 5.64 -9.97
C ASP A 185 16.95 5.66 -9.08
N SER A 186 15.93 6.39 -9.52
CA SER A 186 14.67 6.51 -8.82
C SER A 186 13.53 6.38 -9.81
N LEU A 187 12.50 5.64 -9.41
CA LEU A 187 11.28 5.57 -10.18
C LEU A 187 10.65 6.98 -10.35
N ARG A 188 10.00 7.20 -11.48
CA ARG A 188 9.20 8.40 -11.74
C ARG A 188 7.81 7.99 -12.20
N LEU A 189 6.80 8.67 -11.68
CA LEU A 189 5.41 8.52 -12.09
C LEU A 189 5.05 9.64 -13.05
N SER A 190 4.20 9.34 -14.04
CA SER A 190 3.61 10.34 -14.91
C SER A 190 2.55 11.11 -14.13
N ILE A 191 2.93 12.29 -13.61
CA ILE A 191 2.01 13.15 -12.86
C ILE A 191 0.80 13.49 -13.74
N GLY A 192 -0.40 13.31 -13.19
CA GLY A 192 -1.65 13.61 -13.89
C GLY A 192 -2.07 12.64 -14.98
N ASN A 193 -1.41 11.48 -15.12
CA ASN A 193 -1.87 10.42 -16.02
C ASN A 193 -3.33 10.01 -15.68
N PRO A 194 -4.31 10.16 -16.60
CA PRO A 194 -5.70 9.79 -16.35
C PRO A 194 -5.91 8.29 -16.08
N GLY A 195 -5.03 7.45 -16.64
CA GLY A 195 -5.00 6.01 -16.37
C GLY A 195 -4.47 5.67 -14.96
N GLY A 196 -3.93 6.65 -14.25
CA GLY A 196 -3.41 6.53 -12.89
C GLY A 196 -2.11 5.75 -12.80
N PHE A 197 -1.87 5.15 -11.63
CA PHE A 197 -0.68 4.34 -11.37
C PHE A 197 -0.96 3.12 -10.49
N CYS A 198 -0.10 2.11 -10.59
CA CYS A 198 -0.11 0.91 -9.77
C CYS A 198 1.29 0.58 -9.29
N PHE A 199 1.48 0.47 -7.98
CA PHE A 199 2.66 -0.15 -7.40
C PHE A 199 2.40 -1.64 -7.20
N ASP A 200 3.18 -2.46 -7.90
CA ASP A 200 3.13 -3.93 -7.85
C ASP A 200 4.32 -4.44 -7.04
N THR A 201 4.07 -4.96 -5.83
CA THR A 201 5.12 -5.59 -5.01
C THR A 201 5.03 -7.11 -4.97
N SER A 202 4.21 -7.73 -5.84
CA SER A 202 3.92 -9.17 -5.85
C SER A 202 5.14 -10.06 -6.07
N SER A 203 6.23 -9.49 -6.59
CA SER A 203 7.50 -10.21 -6.75
C SER A 203 8.22 -10.48 -5.42
N ILE A 204 7.84 -9.80 -4.34
CA ILE A 204 8.40 -10.00 -3.00
C ILE A 204 7.63 -11.13 -2.32
N PRO A 205 8.30 -12.23 -1.92
CA PRO A 205 7.61 -13.32 -1.22
C PRO A 205 6.98 -12.85 0.09
N GLU A 206 5.76 -13.29 0.38
CA GLU A 206 5.05 -12.99 1.65
C GLU A 206 5.82 -13.46 2.89
N SER A 207 6.70 -14.46 2.74
CA SER A 207 7.59 -14.91 3.82
C SER A 207 8.64 -13.88 4.21
N ASN A 208 8.90 -12.86 3.38
CA ASN A 208 9.81 -11.75 3.68
C ASN A 208 9.02 -10.52 4.15
N THR A 209 8.40 -10.65 5.32
CA THR A 209 7.49 -9.64 5.89
C THR A 209 8.12 -8.25 6.00
N LYS A 210 9.40 -8.16 6.41
CA LYS A 210 10.10 -6.88 6.53
C LYS A 210 10.23 -6.19 5.18
N LEU A 211 10.76 -6.88 4.17
CA LEU A 211 10.97 -6.29 2.84
C LEU A 211 9.65 -5.88 2.19
N LEU A 212 8.63 -6.75 2.26
CA LEU A 212 7.31 -6.47 1.72
C LEU A 212 6.68 -5.25 2.41
N SER A 213 6.71 -5.20 3.74
CA SER A 213 6.15 -4.06 4.50
C SER A 213 6.87 -2.75 4.22
N ALA A 214 8.21 -2.78 4.09
CA ALA A 214 8.99 -1.62 3.71
C ALA A 214 8.61 -1.14 2.29
N ALA A 215 8.47 -2.06 1.33
CA ALA A 215 8.06 -1.73 -0.04
C ALA A 215 6.63 -1.14 -0.09
N MET A 216 5.69 -1.74 0.65
CA MET A 216 4.32 -1.25 0.73
C MET A 216 4.26 0.17 1.27
N LEU A 217 4.86 0.43 2.44
CA LEU A 217 4.77 1.76 3.03
C LEU A 217 5.59 2.80 2.26
N ALA A 218 6.72 2.41 1.67
CA ALA A 218 7.50 3.30 0.80
C ALA A 218 6.69 3.72 -0.44
N THR A 219 6.04 2.77 -1.10
CA THR A 219 5.20 3.06 -2.27
C THR A 219 3.97 3.88 -1.90
N TRP A 220 3.36 3.66 -0.72
CA TRP A 220 2.28 4.52 -0.22
C TRP A 220 2.75 5.98 -0.07
N THR A 221 3.88 6.19 0.60
CA THR A 221 4.47 7.53 0.77
C THR A 221 4.73 8.22 -0.57
N ILE A 222 5.35 7.51 -1.52
CA ILE A 222 5.67 8.04 -2.86
C ILE A 222 4.40 8.34 -3.66
N GLY A 223 3.43 7.42 -3.65
CA GLY A 223 2.17 7.57 -4.36
C GLY A 223 1.37 8.77 -3.86
N PHE A 224 1.21 8.91 -2.54
CA PHE A 224 0.51 10.06 -1.98
C PHE A 224 1.25 11.38 -2.22
N ALA A 225 2.58 11.41 -2.10
CA ALA A 225 3.37 12.60 -2.44
C ALA A 225 3.23 13.00 -3.92
N THR A 226 3.04 12.03 -4.83
CA THR A 226 2.78 12.30 -6.25
C THR A 226 1.40 12.89 -6.47
N ILE A 227 0.39 12.43 -5.72
CA ILE A 227 -0.95 13.01 -5.77
C ILE A 227 -0.94 14.46 -5.23
N ASP A 228 -0.25 14.70 -4.11
CA ASP A 228 -0.06 16.06 -3.56
C ASP A 228 0.61 16.99 -4.58
N ALA A 229 1.66 16.51 -5.25
CA ALA A 229 2.34 17.24 -6.32
C ALA A 229 1.42 17.55 -7.50
N HIS A 230 0.61 16.58 -7.93
CA HIS A 230 -0.36 16.79 -9.02
C HIS A 230 -1.39 17.86 -8.65
N TYR A 231 -1.92 17.82 -7.42
CA TYR A 231 -2.86 18.82 -6.93
C TYR A 231 -2.25 20.23 -6.99
N GLU A 232 -1.07 20.44 -6.42
CA GLU A 232 -0.45 21.77 -6.44
C GLU A 232 -0.11 22.22 -7.86
N LEU A 233 0.42 21.35 -8.72
CA LEU A 233 0.67 21.70 -10.13
C LEU A 233 -0.61 22.15 -10.85
N SER A 234 -1.73 21.47 -10.64
CA SER A 234 -3.02 21.83 -11.26
C SER A 234 -3.57 23.19 -10.83
N ARG A 235 -3.17 23.68 -9.65
CA ARG A 235 -3.57 25.01 -9.16
C ARG A 235 -2.78 26.13 -9.81
N HIS A 236 -1.61 25.81 -10.35
CA HIS A 236 -0.68 26.77 -10.95
C HIS A 236 -0.67 26.73 -12.48
N ASP A 237 -1.01 25.59 -13.06
CA ASP A 237 -1.13 25.40 -14.50
C ASP A 237 -2.55 24.94 -14.86
N PRO A 238 -3.39 25.81 -15.48
CA PRO A 238 -4.76 25.47 -15.83
C PRO A 238 -4.87 24.40 -16.93
N SER A 239 -3.77 24.05 -17.61
CA SER A 239 -3.75 22.95 -18.58
C SER A 239 -3.69 21.58 -17.92
N ILE A 240 -3.32 21.52 -16.63
CA ILE A 240 -3.24 20.28 -15.86
C ILE A 240 -4.61 19.98 -15.25
N TYR A 241 -5.22 18.89 -15.71
CA TYR A 241 -6.52 18.46 -15.22
C TYR A 241 -6.44 17.81 -13.83
N TRP A 242 -7.24 18.31 -12.89
CA TRP A 242 -7.42 17.70 -11.58
C TRP A 242 -8.84 17.16 -11.37
N GLY A 243 -8.95 15.83 -11.29
CA GLY A 243 -10.20 15.12 -10.96
C GLY A 243 -10.16 14.37 -9.62
N GLY A 244 -9.02 14.31 -8.95
CA GLY A 244 -8.81 13.51 -7.75
C GLY A 244 -8.41 12.06 -8.03
N TYR A 245 -8.24 11.27 -6.96
CA TYR A 245 -7.79 9.89 -7.04
C TYR A 245 -8.63 8.92 -6.20
N LEU A 246 -8.81 7.69 -6.70
CA LEU A 246 -9.23 6.55 -5.88
C LEU A 246 -7.99 5.75 -5.48
N ALA A 247 -7.55 5.93 -4.24
CA ALA A 247 -6.47 5.16 -3.65
C ALA A 247 -6.97 3.78 -3.20
N VAL A 248 -6.50 2.70 -3.81
CA VAL A 248 -6.80 1.33 -3.40
C VAL A 248 -5.60 0.75 -2.69
N GLN A 249 -5.75 0.50 -1.39
CA GLN A 249 -4.73 -0.10 -0.54
C GLN A 249 -5.16 -1.53 -0.23
N ASP A 250 -4.68 -2.47 -1.05
CA ASP A 250 -4.94 -3.88 -0.82
C ASP A 250 -4.02 -4.42 0.28
N GLU A 251 -4.52 -5.41 1.02
CA GLU A 251 -3.88 -5.96 2.22
C GLU A 251 -3.39 -4.87 3.20
N PHE A 252 -4.25 -3.87 3.45
CA PHE A 252 -3.91 -2.67 4.23
C PHE A 252 -3.38 -3.01 5.64
N TRP A 253 -3.78 -4.15 6.20
CA TRP A 253 -3.33 -4.64 7.51
C TRP A 253 -1.88 -5.14 7.52
N TYR A 254 -1.36 -5.62 6.38
CA TYR A 254 -0.11 -6.36 6.31
C TYR A 254 1.10 -5.60 6.88
N PRO A 255 1.40 -4.36 6.43
CA PRO A 255 2.60 -3.66 6.86
C PRO A 255 2.57 -3.29 8.35
N MET A 256 1.39 -3.27 8.97
CA MET A 256 1.24 -2.95 10.40
C MET A 256 1.88 -4.00 11.31
N ARG A 257 2.09 -5.23 10.82
CA ARG A 257 2.73 -6.31 11.59
C ARG A 257 4.26 -6.24 11.59
N ALA A 258 4.86 -5.35 10.80
CA ALA A 258 6.31 -5.36 10.55
C ALA A 258 7.14 -4.97 11.77
N CYS A 259 6.67 -4.00 12.56
CA CYS A 259 7.34 -3.48 13.74
C CYS A 259 6.33 -2.71 14.59
N GLU A 260 6.58 -2.64 15.90
CA GLU A 260 5.86 -1.75 16.82
C GLU A 260 5.89 -0.29 16.34
N GLY A 261 4.75 0.41 16.48
CA GLY A 261 4.61 1.84 16.18
C GLY A 261 4.50 2.18 14.69
N ILE A 262 4.57 1.18 13.79
CA ILE A 262 4.39 1.40 12.34
C ILE A 262 2.99 1.92 12.02
N ILE A 263 1.99 1.51 12.80
CA ILE A 263 0.62 1.93 12.59
C ILE A 263 0.40 3.42 12.80
N ASP A 264 1.11 4.04 13.76
CA ASP A 264 1.03 5.47 13.99
C ASP A 264 1.59 6.25 12.78
N ARG A 265 2.65 5.72 12.14
CA ARG A 265 3.19 6.30 10.90
C ARG A 265 2.23 6.12 9.72
N ALA A 266 1.61 4.96 9.60
CA ALA A 266 0.59 4.74 8.56
C ALA A 266 -0.65 5.62 8.76
N ASP A 267 -1.06 5.90 10.01
CA ASP A 267 -2.16 6.81 10.30
C ASP A 267 -1.82 8.26 9.92
N ARG A 268 -0.57 8.70 10.15
CA ARG A 268 -0.10 10.02 9.69
C ARG A 268 -0.18 10.15 8.17
N LEU A 269 0.25 9.13 7.41
CA LEU A 269 0.12 9.10 5.95
C LEU A 269 -1.34 9.25 5.50
N GLY A 270 -2.29 8.61 6.20
CA GLY A 270 -3.71 8.70 5.88
C GLY A 270 -4.38 10.03 6.28
N ARG A 271 -3.88 10.73 7.30
CA ARG A 271 -4.46 11.99 7.80
C ARG A 271 -4.17 13.18 6.88
N THR A 272 -2.99 13.24 6.28
CA THR A 272 -2.59 14.31 5.34
C THR A 272 -3.42 14.32 4.04
N ASN A 273 -4.07 13.20 3.72
CA ASN A 273 -4.82 13.02 2.47
C ASN A 273 -6.27 13.53 2.55
N ARG A 274 -6.76 13.89 3.75
CA ARG A 274 -8.15 14.33 3.97
C ARG A 274 -8.30 15.81 3.62
N GLY A 275 -8.70 16.08 2.37
CA GLY A 275 -8.99 17.43 1.89
C GLY A 275 -8.60 17.68 0.43
N LEU A 276 -7.81 16.78 -0.15
CA LEU A 276 -7.17 16.95 -1.47
C LEU A 276 -7.76 16.01 -2.51
N GLY A 277 -9.08 15.80 -2.54
CA GLY A 277 -9.73 14.98 -3.60
C GLY A 277 -9.31 13.50 -3.66
N ILE A 278 -8.79 12.93 -2.57
CA ILE A 278 -8.42 11.50 -2.49
C ILE A 278 -9.53 10.70 -1.80
N SER A 279 -10.04 9.69 -2.49
CA SER A 279 -10.92 8.67 -1.93
C SER A 279 -10.12 7.41 -1.63
N GLU A 280 -10.15 6.92 -0.40
CA GLU A 280 -9.41 5.71 -0.02
C GLU A 280 -10.33 4.48 0.07
N LEU A 281 -9.89 3.37 -0.51
CA LEU A 281 -10.43 2.03 -0.36
C LEU A 281 -9.36 1.14 0.28
N LYS A 282 -9.54 0.86 1.57
CA LYS A 282 -8.65 -0.01 2.36
C LYS A 282 -9.25 -1.40 2.43
N ILE A 283 -8.53 -2.40 1.95
CA ILE A 283 -9.02 -3.78 1.86
C ILE A 283 -8.30 -4.63 2.91
N THR A 284 -9.09 -5.36 3.71
CA THR A 284 -8.63 -6.26 4.76
C THR A 284 -9.50 -7.53 4.76
N HIS A 285 -8.97 -8.65 5.25
CA HIS A 285 -9.75 -9.89 5.32
C HIS A 285 -10.73 -9.90 6.49
N SER A 286 -10.23 -9.61 7.69
CA SER A 286 -11.02 -9.63 8.93
C SER A 286 -10.58 -8.51 9.89
N PRO A 287 -11.47 -8.00 10.76
CA PRO A 287 -11.07 -7.15 11.90
C PRO A 287 -9.95 -7.78 12.75
N LYS A 288 -9.89 -9.12 12.82
CA LYS A 288 -8.88 -9.85 13.57
C LYS A 288 -7.47 -9.59 13.08
N ASP A 289 -7.30 -9.19 11.82
CA ASP A 289 -5.98 -8.85 11.28
C ASP A 289 -5.29 -7.69 12.02
N PHE A 290 -6.10 -6.81 12.61
CA PHE A 290 -5.65 -5.73 13.49
C PHE A 290 -5.60 -6.15 14.95
N LEU A 291 -6.52 -7.00 15.40
CA LEU A 291 -6.55 -7.48 16.78
C LEU A 291 -5.38 -8.41 17.11
N SER A 292 -4.72 -8.99 16.09
CA SER A 292 -3.52 -9.81 16.25
C SER A 292 -2.23 -9.00 16.43
N LEU A 293 -2.27 -7.67 16.40
CA LEU A 293 -1.09 -6.84 16.63
C LEU A 293 -0.58 -7.04 18.08
N PRO A 294 0.75 -7.07 18.30
CA PRO A 294 1.33 -7.53 19.56
C PRO A 294 1.01 -6.59 20.73
N ASN A 295 1.13 -5.28 20.55
CA ASN A 295 0.91 -4.30 21.61
C ASN A 295 -0.54 -3.74 21.60
N GLU A 296 -1.01 -3.26 22.74
CA GLU A 296 -2.38 -2.76 22.89
C GLU A 296 -2.59 -1.40 22.22
N LYS A 297 -1.58 -0.54 22.25
CA LYS A 297 -1.60 0.78 21.63
C LYS A 297 -1.87 0.68 20.13
N ASP A 298 -1.15 -0.19 19.42
CA ASP A 298 -1.31 -0.39 17.98
C ASP A 298 -2.67 -1.00 17.66
N ARG A 299 -3.17 -1.94 18.48
CA ARG A 299 -4.56 -2.44 18.35
C ARG A 299 -5.58 -1.31 18.47
N ALA A 300 -5.41 -0.39 19.43
CA ALA A 300 -6.30 0.75 19.62
C ALA A 300 -6.25 1.73 18.44
N THR A 301 -5.05 2.08 17.95
CA THR A 301 -4.89 2.90 16.74
C THR A 301 -5.56 2.23 15.53
N ALA A 302 -5.43 0.91 15.40
CA ALA A 302 -6.02 0.14 14.32
C ALA A 302 -7.55 0.17 14.33
N LYS A 303 -8.17 -0.04 15.50
CA LYS A 303 -9.62 0.11 15.68
C LYS A 303 -10.11 1.48 15.24
N GLY A 304 -9.30 2.52 15.51
CA GLY A 304 -9.58 3.88 15.08
C GLY A 304 -9.67 4.05 13.56
N PHE A 305 -8.98 3.27 12.72
CA PHE A 305 -9.15 3.34 11.27
C PHE A 305 -10.57 2.93 10.83
N THR A 306 -11.07 1.84 11.43
CA THR A 306 -12.42 1.33 11.17
C THR A 306 -13.46 2.32 11.68
N GLU A 307 -13.31 2.81 12.91
CA GLU A 307 -14.22 3.77 13.54
C GLU A 307 -14.34 5.08 12.73
N ARG A 308 -13.21 5.57 12.21
CA ARG A 308 -13.15 6.80 11.41
C ARG A 308 -13.56 6.59 9.95
N SER A 309 -13.88 5.37 9.53
CA SER A 309 -14.31 5.11 8.16
C SER A 309 -15.80 5.44 8.02
N PRO A 310 -16.19 6.44 7.20
CA PRO A 310 -17.60 6.82 7.07
C PRO A 310 -18.45 5.72 6.40
N LEU A 311 -17.80 4.82 5.67
CA LEU A 311 -18.40 3.72 4.94
C LEU A 311 -17.61 2.44 5.17
N LEU A 312 -18.31 1.40 5.61
CA LEU A 312 -17.82 0.03 5.64
C LEU A 312 -18.46 -0.77 4.50
N GLY A 313 -17.64 -1.52 3.78
CA GLY A 313 -18.08 -2.57 2.88
C GLY A 313 -17.88 -3.92 3.55
N LEU A 314 -18.95 -4.64 3.81
CA LEU A 314 -18.89 -5.93 4.49
C LEU A 314 -19.32 -7.04 3.52
N MET A 315 -18.35 -7.80 3.01
CA MET A 315 -18.60 -9.02 2.25
C MET A 315 -18.68 -10.21 3.20
N ALA A 316 -18.63 -11.44 2.70
CA ALA A 316 -18.70 -12.63 3.55
C ALA A 316 -17.68 -12.58 4.70
N LEU A 317 -18.19 -12.62 5.93
CA LEU A 317 -17.46 -12.60 7.19
C LEU A 317 -18.10 -13.59 8.16
N SER A 318 -17.33 -14.06 9.14
CA SER A 318 -17.89 -14.90 10.20
C SER A 318 -18.75 -14.07 11.16
N ARG A 319 -19.70 -14.72 11.84
CA ARG A 319 -20.54 -14.05 12.85
C ARG A 319 -19.72 -13.46 13.98
N SER A 320 -18.61 -14.09 14.38
CA SER A 320 -17.72 -13.55 15.42
C SER A 320 -17.02 -12.28 14.94
N ASP A 321 -16.49 -12.26 13.70
CA ASP A 321 -15.89 -11.04 13.14
C ASP A 321 -16.89 -9.87 13.07
N LEU A 322 -18.15 -10.16 12.76
CA LEU A 322 -19.21 -9.15 12.72
C LEU A 322 -19.56 -8.62 14.10
N VAL A 323 -19.54 -9.46 15.13
CA VAL A 323 -19.71 -9.01 16.52
C VAL A 323 -18.55 -8.11 16.93
N ASP A 324 -17.30 -8.52 16.67
CA ASP A 324 -16.11 -7.73 16.97
C ASP A 324 -16.13 -6.36 16.25
N LEU A 325 -16.60 -6.33 14.99
CA LEU A 325 -16.78 -5.08 14.25
C LEU A 325 -17.93 -4.22 14.81
N SER A 326 -18.99 -4.85 15.31
CA SER A 326 -20.15 -4.14 15.86
C SER A 326 -19.80 -3.35 17.13
N ASP A 327 -18.76 -3.76 17.86
CA ASP A 327 -18.24 -3.01 19.01
C ASP A 327 -17.60 -1.67 18.58
N ILE A 328 -17.13 -1.58 17.33
CA ILE A 328 -16.48 -0.39 16.78
C ILE A 328 -17.48 0.46 16.01
N GLN A 329 -18.29 -0.17 15.16
CA GLN A 329 -19.32 0.50 14.38
C GLN A 329 -20.64 -0.28 14.51
N PRO A 330 -21.64 0.25 15.25
CA PRO A 330 -22.83 -0.50 15.60
C PRO A 330 -23.59 -1.09 14.41
N MET A 331 -23.85 -2.39 14.50
CA MET A 331 -24.68 -3.14 13.56
C MET A 331 -25.86 -3.78 14.30
N ASN A 332 -27.02 -3.82 13.65
CA ASN A 332 -28.17 -4.53 14.20
C ASN A 332 -28.10 -6.03 13.87
N ALA A 333 -28.88 -6.85 14.59
CA ALA A 333 -28.89 -8.30 14.41
C ALA A 333 -29.19 -8.73 12.96
N ARG A 334 -30.07 -8.03 12.26
CA ARG A 334 -30.42 -8.32 10.86
C ARG A 334 -29.26 -8.05 9.91
N GLU A 335 -28.50 -6.98 10.13
CA GLU A 335 -27.29 -6.66 9.35
C GLU A 335 -26.24 -7.77 9.53
N ILE A 336 -26.02 -8.19 10.78
CA ILE A 336 -25.09 -9.29 11.10
C ILE A 336 -25.55 -10.59 10.43
N ASP A 337 -26.81 -10.96 10.56
CA ASP A 337 -27.35 -12.18 9.94
C ASP A 337 -27.27 -12.14 8.41
N THR A 338 -27.53 -10.96 7.82
CA THR A 338 -27.43 -10.76 6.38
C THR A 338 -26.01 -11.01 5.89
N VAL A 339 -25.00 -10.38 6.51
CA VAL A 339 -23.60 -10.55 6.07
C VAL A 339 -23.09 -11.95 6.35
N ALA A 340 -23.44 -12.54 7.50
CA ALA A 340 -23.07 -13.92 7.83
C ALA A 340 -23.64 -14.92 6.79
N SER A 341 -24.83 -14.66 6.24
CA SER A 341 -25.43 -15.49 5.18
C SER A 341 -24.65 -15.46 3.85
N PHE A 342 -23.77 -14.48 3.64
CA PHE A 342 -22.91 -14.43 2.45
C PHE A 342 -21.79 -15.47 2.50
N ASN A 343 -21.45 -16.01 3.68
CA ASN A 343 -20.42 -17.02 3.86
C ASN A 343 -20.96 -18.45 3.71
N ALA A 344 -21.94 -18.66 2.83
CA ALA A 344 -22.57 -19.96 2.66
C ALA A 344 -21.58 -20.94 2.00
N PRO A 345 -21.36 -22.14 2.58
CA PRO A 345 -20.42 -23.10 2.03
C PRO A 345 -20.85 -23.52 0.61
N PRO A 346 -19.91 -23.64 -0.35
CA PRO A 346 -20.24 -24.15 -1.67
C PRO A 346 -20.72 -25.60 -1.58
N SER A 347 -21.53 -26.00 -2.56
CA SER A 347 -21.93 -27.40 -2.71
C SER A 347 -20.70 -28.29 -3.00
N TRP A 348 -20.74 -29.56 -2.59
CA TRP A 348 -19.69 -30.54 -2.87
C TRP A 348 -19.43 -30.73 -4.37
N LYS A 349 -20.43 -30.44 -5.22
CA LYS A 349 -20.28 -30.38 -6.68
C LYS A 349 -20.20 -28.89 -7.09
N PRO A 350 -19.10 -28.44 -7.71
CA PRO A 350 -19.05 -27.09 -8.23
C PRO A 350 -20.07 -26.95 -9.35
N ASP A 351 -20.98 -25.98 -9.22
CA ASP A 351 -21.89 -25.65 -10.29
C ASP A 351 -21.08 -25.05 -11.44
N LEU A 352 -21.40 -25.44 -12.68
CA LEU A 352 -20.72 -24.98 -13.88
C LEU A 352 -21.66 -24.12 -14.72
N ASP A 353 -21.12 -23.10 -15.38
CA ASP A 353 -21.84 -22.35 -16.41
C ASP A 353 -21.96 -23.17 -17.71
N SER A 354 -22.70 -22.64 -18.70
CA SER A 354 -22.88 -23.28 -20.01
C SER A 354 -21.59 -23.46 -20.80
N GLY A 355 -20.50 -22.77 -20.42
CA GLY A 355 -19.17 -22.89 -20.99
C GLY A 355 -18.25 -23.86 -20.22
N GLY A 356 -18.74 -24.51 -19.16
CA GLY A 356 -17.96 -25.42 -18.33
C GLY A 356 -17.08 -24.74 -17.27
N ASN A 357 -17.22 -23.42 -17.06
CA ASN A 357 -16.49 -22.71 -16.01
C ASN A 357 -17.20 -22.85 -14.67
N ARG A 358 -16.43 -22.91 -13.59
CA ARG A 358 -17.01 -22.93 -12.23
C ARG A 358 -17.76 -21.63 -11.96
N LEU A 359 -18.99 -21.76 -11.49
CA LEU A 359 -19.78 -20.64 -11.00
C LEU A 359 -19.16 -20.09 -9.70
N PRO A 360 -19.24 -18.77 -9.47
CA PRO A 360 -18.77 -18.16 -8.24
C PRO A 360 -19.46 -18.77 -7.01
N PRO A 361 -18.77 -18.84 -5.85
CA PRO A 361 -19.33 -19.41 -4.63
C PRO A 361 -20.59 -18.64 -4.18
N PRO A 362 -21.51 -19.29 -3.45
CA PRO A 362 -22.69 -18.64 -2.90
C PRO A 362 -22.30 -17.42 -2.04
N GLY A 363 -22.65 -16.22 -2.49
CA GLY A 363 -22.31 -14.97 -1.81
C GLY A 363 -21.19 -14.14 -2.45
N ALA A 364 -20.51 -14.68 -3.47
CA ALA A 364 -19.54 -13.90 -4.24
C ALA A 364 -20.16 -12.61 -4.80
N GLY A 365 -19.48 -11.49 -4.56
CA GLY A 365 -19.94 -10.16 -4.97
C GLY A 365 -21.06 -9.56 -4.12
N LYS A 366 -21.62 -10.28 -3.14
CA LYS A 366 -22.55 -9.69 -2.16
C LYS A 366 -21.78 -8.83 -1.16
N ILE A 367 -22.30 -7.64 -0.89
CA ILE A 367 -21.69 -6.69 0.02
C ILE A 367 -22.79 -5.90 0.75
N LEU A 368 -22.65 -5.74 2.06
CA LEU A 368 -23.43 -4.79 2.84
C LEU A 368 -22.65 -3.49 2.94
N LEU A 369 -23.20 -2.41 2.37
CA LEU A 369 -22.67 -1.06 2.49
C LEU A 369 -23.24 -0.42 3.75
N LYS A 370 -22.41 -0.27 4.78
CA LYS A 370 -22.79 0.28 6.09
C LYS A 370 -22.19 1.67 6.25
N VAL A 371 -23.05 2.68 6.17
CA VAL A 371 -22.73 4.07 6.54
C VAL A 371 -22.90 4.23 8.04
N ASN A 372 -21.97 4.93 8.70
CA ASN A 372 -22.05 5.16 10.14
C ASN A 372 -23.38 5.85 10.52
N GLY A 373 -24.04 5.35 11.57
CA GLY A 373 -25.34 5.85 12.05
C GLY A 373 -26.55 5.52 11.18
N ARG A 374 -26.40 4.74 10.09
CA ARG A 374 -27.50 4.37 9.19
C ARG A 374 -27.66 2.86 9.05
N VAL A 375 -28.83 2.43 8.59
CA VAL A 375 -29.06 1.03 8.22
C VAL A 375 -28.26 0.72 6.96
N GLY A 376 -27.57 -0.42 6.97
CA GLY A 376 -26.77 -0.90 5.85
C GLY A 376 -27.63 -1.33 4.67
N ILE A 377 -27.09 -1.17 3.46
CA ILE A 377 -27.75 -1.53 2.21
C ILE A 377 -27.00 -2.71 1.60
N ALA A 378 -27.68 -3.84 1.45
CA ALA A 378 -27.11 -5.01 0.79
C ALA A 378 -27.20 -4.84 -0.73
N VAL A 379 -26.08 -5.02 -1.42
CA VAL A 379 -25.99 -4.93 -2.88
C VAL A 379 -25.23 -6.12 -3.46
N GLN A 380 -25.45 -6.39 -4.74
CA GLN A 380 -24.74 -7.42 -5.50
C GLN A 380 -23.86 -6.75 -6.54
N THR A 381 -22.58 -7.06 -6.51
CA THR A 381 -21.63 -6.64 -7.55
C THR A 381 -21.91 -7.42 -8.82
N THR A 382 -22.12 -6.70 -9.92
CA THR A 382 -22.24 -7.27 -11.26
C THR A 382 -21.06 -6.80 -12.10
N LEU A 383 -20.44 -7.76 -12.79
CA LEU A 383 -19.35 -7.51 -13.72
C LEU A 383 -19.90 -7.49 -15.15
N THR A 384 -19.36 -6.60 -15.97
CA THR A 384 -19.53 -6.59 -17.42
C THR A 384 -18.75 -7.75 -18.07
N ALA A 385 -18.99 -8.00 -19.35
CA ALA A 385 -18.22 -9.02 -20.09
C ALA A 385 -16.72 -8.70 -20.10
N ILE A 386 -16.36 -7.43 -20.37
CA ILE A 386 -14.97 -6.96 -20.39
C ILE A 386 -14.29 -7.15 -19.02
N GLU A 387 -14.99 -6.82 -17.93
CA GLU A 387 -14.46 -7.01 -16.58
C GLU A 387 -14.24 -8.51 -16.26
N ARG A 388 -15.14 -9.41 -16.68
CA ARG A 388 -14.96 -10.86 -16.49
C ARG A 388 -13.77 -11.41 -17.28
N ASP A 389 -13.59 -10.98 -18.53
CA ASP A 389 -12.54 -11.48 -19.42
C ASP A 389 -11.13 -11.07 -18.96
N HIS A 390 -11.03 -10.02 -18.12
CA HIS A 390 -9.76 -9.46 -17.67
C HIS A 390 -9.50 -9.66 -16.17
N HIS A 391 -10.48 -10.16 -15.41
CA HIS A 391 -10.33 -10.42 -13.99
C HIS A 391 -10.22 -11.93 -13.71
N ILE A 392 -9.03 -12.49 -13.95
CA ILE A 392 -8.72 -13.89 -13.65
C ILE A 392 -7.78 -13.95 -12.43
N ALA A 393 -8.34 -13.91 -11.23
CA ALA A 393 -7.58 -14.05 -9.98
C ALA A 393 -7.06 -15.48 -9.74
N ASP A 394 -7.67 -16.48 -10.40
CA ASP A 394 -7.42 -17.90 -10.19
C ASP A 394 -6.85 -18.59 -11.45
N ALA A 395 -5.99 -17.92 -12.21
CA ALA A 395 -5.47 -18.43 -13.49
C ALA A 395 -4.85 -19.84 -13.34
N ARG A 396 -4.18 -20.11 -12.21
CA ARG A 396 -3.58 -21.43 -11.90
C ARG A 396 -4.61 -22.50 -11.54
N SER A 397 -5.70 -22.14 -10.87
CA SER A 397 -6.78 -23.07 -10.50
C SER A 397 -7.70 -23.36 -11.69
N ASN A 398 -7.87 -22.38 -12.59
CA ASN A 398 -8.64 -22.51 -13.84
C ASN A 398 -7.89 -23.31 -14.92
N THR A 399 -6.58 -23.50 -14.78
CA THR A 399 -5.79 -24.37 -15.68
C THR A 399 -5.86 -25.87 -15.39
N ALA A 400 -6.58 -26.33 -14.36
CA ALA A 400 -6.61 -27.75 -14.02
C ALA A 400 -7.78 -28.49 -14.71
N VAL A 401 -7.51 -29.11 -15.86
CA VAL A 401 -7.51 -30.58 -16.12
C VAL A 401 -7.16 -30.76 -17.60
N ARG A 402 -5.87 -30.81 -17.96
CA ARG A 402 -5.53 -31.66 -19.12
C ARG A 402 -5.88 -33.06 -18.68
N GLN A 403 -6.84 -33.70 -19.33
CA GLN A 403 -7.18 -35.10 -19.09
C GLN A 403 -5.86 -35.88 -19.06
N ARG A 404 -5.56 -36.57 -17.95
CA ARG A 404 -4.54 -37.62 -18.00
C ARG A 404 -4.98 -38.55 -19.14
N PRO A 405 -4.10 -38.92 -20.09
CA PRO A 405 -4.46 -39.93 -21.08
C PRO A 405 -4.98 -41.15 -20.32
N THR A 406 -6.16 -41.61 -20.70
CA THR A 406 -6.76 -42.84 -20.19
C THR A 406 -5.82 -43.99 -20.54
N LEU A 407 -4.91 -44.33 -19.63
CA LEU A 407 -4.27 -45.63 -19.62
C LEU A 407 -5.31 -46.60 -19.07
N LEU A 408 -6.13 -47.18 -19.95
CA LEU A 408 -6.79 -48.47 -19.75
C LEU A 408 -7.49 -48.86 -21.05
N GLN A 409 -6.89 -49.81 -21.76
CA GLN A 409 -7.51 -50.99 -22.42
C GLN A 409 -6.63 -51.44 -23.60
N GLU A 410 -5.55 -52.16 -23.29
CA GLU A 410 -5.13 -53.23 -24.20
C GLU A 410 -5.84 -54.50 -23.74
N GLU A 411 -6.81 -54.83 -24.58
CA GLU A 411 -7.59 -56.03 -24.76
C GLU A 411 -7.02 -57.30 -24.11
N ALA A 412 -7.87 -57.90 -23.26
CA ALA A 412 -7.84 -59.34 -23.05
C ALA A 412 -8.47 -60.03 -24.27
N ALA A 413 -7.65 -60.88 -24.89
CA ALA A 413 -8.01 -62.16 -25.51
C ALA A 413 -8.67 -62.10 -26.91
N PRO A 414 -8.50 -63.17 -27.70
CA PRO A 414 -9.08 -64.46 -27.36
C PRO A 414 -8.13 -65.51 -26.77
#